data_AF-A0A7S3CBJ9-F1
#
_entry.id   AF-A0A7S3CBJ9-F1
#
_cell.length_a   1.000
_cell.length_b   1.000
_cell.length_c   1.000
_cell.angle_alpha   90.00
_cell.angle_beta   90.00
_cell.angle_gamma   90.00
#
_symmetry.space_group_name_H-M   'P 1'
#
loop_
_entity.id
_entity.type
_entity.pdbx_description
1 polymer ?
#
loop_
_entity_poly.entity_id
_entity_poly.type
_entity_poly.pdbx_seq_one_letter_code
_entity_poly.pdbx_strand_id
1 'polypeptide(L)'
;KPYPKEVVAKISDLMLVFLKKVPQAVWLAALPQLISRICHPHTDVLKFIKHILSRTLHAYPDQVLWHLATVANSNVPQRRKGAKEVIQAARKRASEDKRKLFSQFERLIDELIRLCH
;
A
#
# COMPACT_ATOMS: atom_id res chain seq x y z
N LYS A 1 2.62 -12.50 26.21
CA LYS A 1 3.71 -11.60 26.68
C LYS A 1 4.19 -10.77 25.49
N PRO A 2 4.36 -9.45 25.59
CA PRO A 2 4.96 -8.67 24.51
C PRO A 2 6.41 -9.12 24.30
N TYR A 3 6.86 -9.11 23.04
CA TYR A 3 8.26 -9.43 22.70
C TYR A 3 9.21 -8.38 23.31
N PRO A 4 10.47 -8.76 23.62
CA PRO A 4 11.46 -7.79 24.10
C PRO A 4 11.64 -6.65 23.10
N LYS A 5 11.66 -5.40 23.59
CA LYS A 5 11.76 -4.19 22.73
C LYS A 5 12.99 -4.23 21.83
N GLU A 6 14.10 -4.77 22.32
CA GLU A 6 15.36 -4.95 21.59
C GLU A 6 15.19 -5.83 20.34
N VAL A 7 14.40 -6.90 20.45
CA VAL A 7 14.12 -7.82 19.33
C VAL A 7 13.28 -7.10 18.27
N VAL A 8 12.27 -6.34 18.69
CA VAL A 8 11.41 -5.57 17.76
C VAL A 8 12.21 -4.49 17.03
N ALA A 9 13.12 -3.79 17.73
CA ALA A 9 14.00 -2.80 17.14
C ALA A 9 14.94 -3.44 16.10
N LYS A 10 15.61 -4.54 16.47
CA LYS A 10 16.51 -5.27 15.57
C LYS A 10 15.81 -5.79 14.31
N ILE A 11 14.58 -6.30 14.45
CA ILE A 11 13.77 -6.71 13.30
C ILE A 11 13.43 -5.49 12.43
N SER A 12 13.03 -4.37 13.03
CA SER A 12 12.68 -3.15 12.29
C SER A 12 13.85 -2.63 11.47
N ASP A 13 15.06 -2.60 12.05
CA ASP A 13 16.28 -2.19 11.34
C ASP A 13 16.60 -3.12 10.18
N LEU A 14 16.49 -4.43 10.40
CA LEU A 14 16.71 -5.44 9.36
C LEU A 14 15.72 -5.27 8.20
N MET A 15 14.45 -5.01 8.51
CA MET A 15 13.41 -4.77 7.51
C MET A 15 13.70 -3.49 6.69
N LEU A 16 14.22 -2.42 7.30
CA LEU A 16 14.63 -1.21 6.59
C LEU A 16 15.82 -1.45 5.65
N VAL A 17 16.76 -2.32 6.03
CA VAL A 17 17.87 -2.74 5.15
C VAL A 17 17.32 -3.53 3.96
N PHE A 18 16.45 -4.51 4.19
CA PHE A 18 15.86 -5.30 3.11
C PHE A 18 15.03 -4.46 2.16
N LEU A 19 14.31 -3.47 2.67
CA LEU A 19 13.55 -2.55 1.84
C LEU A 19 14.42 -1.83 0.79
N LYS A 20 15.70 -1.57 1.10
CA LYS A 20 16.66 -0.97 0.16
C LYS A 20 17.27 -2.00 -0.80
N LYS A 21 17.48 -3.24 -0.35
CA LYS A 21 18.18 -4.30 -1.11
C LYS A 21 17.25 -5.14 -1.99
N VAL A 22 15.99 -5.32 -1.58
CA VAL A 22 15.02 -6.16 -2.29
C VAL A 22 14.46 -5.39 -3.49
N PRO A 23 14.52 -5.95 -4.72
CA PRO A 23 13.93 -5.35 -5.90
C PRO A 23 12.43 -5.10 -5.73
N GLN A 24 11.93 -3.97 -6.24
CA GLN A 24 10.53 -3.58 -6.04
C GLN A 24 9.54 -4.61 -6.60
N ALA A 25 9.89 -5.27 -7.70
CA ALA A 25 9.06 -6.29 -8.34
C ALA A 25 8.70 -7.46 -7.40
N VAL A 26 9.60 -7.84 -6.48
CA VAL A 26 9.36 -8.95 -5.54
C VAL A 26 8.14 -8.67 -4.67
N TRP A 27 7.90 -7.42 -4.32
CA TRP A 27 6.76 -7.03 -3.49
C TRP A 27 5.42 -7.15 -4.21
N LEU A 28 5.40 -7.25 -5.54
CA LEU A 28 4.17 -7.52 -6.31
C LEU A 28 3.56 -8.86 -5.91
N ALA A 29 4.40 -9.89 -5.75
CA ALA A 29 3.96 -11.22 -5.32
C ALA A 29 3.42 -11.24 -3.88
N ALA A 30 3.82 -10.26 -3.05
CA ALA A 30 3.42 -10.14 -1.66
C ALA A 30 2.28 -9.11 -1.43
N LEU A 31 1.72 -8.51 -2.49
CA LEU A 31 0.68 -7.49 -2.37
C LEU A 31 -0.53 -7.96 -1.55
N PRO A 32 -1.13 -9.15 -1.79
CA PRO A 32 -2.28 -9.59 -1.01
C PRO A 32 -1.99 -9.65 0.50
N GLN A 33 -0.80 -10.14 0.87
CA GLN A 33 -0.36 -10.28 2.25
C GLN A 33 -0.13 -8.90 2.89
N LEU A 34 0.55 -7.99 2.19
CA LEU A 34 0.77 -6.62 2.67
C LEU A 34 -0.55 -5.86 2.85
N ILE A 35 -1.43 -5.94 1.87
CA ILE A 35 -2.73 -5.26 1.87
C ILE A 35 -3.64 -5.80 2.98
N SER A 36 -3.59 -7.10 3.28
CA SER A 36 -4.33 -7.68 4.41
C SER A 36 -3.95 -7.05 5.76
N ARG A 37 -2.73 -6.51 5.87
CA ARG A 37 -2.18 -5.89 7.08
C ARG A 37 -2.16 -4.36 7.04
N ILE A 38 -2.89 -3.73 6.12
CA ILE A 38 -2.94 -2.26 5.98
C ILE A 38 -3.54 -1.51 7.20
N CYS A 39 -4.12 -2.24 8.17
CA CYS A 39 -4.63 -1.73 9.44
C CYS A 39 -3.95 -2.38 10.66
N HIS A 40 -2.67 -2.74 10.53
CA HIS A 40 -1.94 -3.38 11.62
C HIS A 40 -1.94 -2.51 12.90
N PRO A 41 -2.20 -3.08 14.09
CA PRO A 41 -2.30 -2.31 15.34
C PRO A 41 -0.96 -1.75 15.80
N HIS A 42 0.14 -2.46 15.51
CA HIS A 42 1.48 -1.97 15.79
C HIS A 42 1.89 -0.89 14.76
N THR A 43 2.13 0.33 15.24
CA THR A 43 2.37 1.52 14.42
C THR A 43 3.60 1.41 13.54
N ASP A 44 4.72 0.88 14.03
CA ASP A 44 5.93 0.77 13.22
C ASP A 44 5.82 -0.27 12.09
N VAL A 45 5.14 -1.39 12.35
CA VAL A 45 4.79 -2.37 11.31
C VAL A 45 3.87 -1.74 10.26
N LEU A 46 2.87 -0.96 10.70
CA LEU A 46 1.96 -0.25 9.80
C LEU A 46 2.71 0.76 8.92
N LYS A 47 3.63 1.55 9.50
CA LYS A 47 4.50 2.48 8.75
C LYS A 47 5.31 1.72 7.71
N PHE A 48 5.89 0.58 8.08
CA PHE A 48 6.71 -0.24 7.19
C PHE A 48 5.88 -0.80 6.01
N ILE A 49 4.69 -1.36 6.28
CA ILE A 49 3.78 -1.85 5.24
C ILE A 49 3.40 -0.73 4.27
N LYS A 50 2.99 0.44 4.78
CA LYS A 50 2.65 1.59 3.95
C LYS A 50 3.83 2.07 3.11
N HIS A 51 5.05 1.99 3.65
CA HIS A 51 6.26 2.36 2.93
C HIS A 51 6.55 1.40 1.76
N ILE A 52 6.45 0.07 1.98
CA ILE A 52 6.57 -0.90 0.89
C ILE A 52 5.52 -0.62 -0.18
N LEU A 53 4.24 -0.57 0.21
CA LEU A 53 3.15 -0.37 -0.73
C LEU A 53 3.31 0.92 -1.55
N SER A 54 3.74 2.01 -0.92
CA SER A 54 3.98 3.28 -1.61
C SER A 54 5.12 3.20 -2.62
N ARG A 55 6.22 2.51 -2.28
CA ARG A 55 7.36 2.33 -3.20
C ARG A 55 7.02 1.41 -4.36
N THR A 56 6.34 0.30 -4.08
CA THR A 56 5.88 -0.64 -5.11
C THR A 56 4.88 0.05 -6.04
N LEU A 57 3.93 0.82 -5.50
CA LEU A 57 2.96 1.60 -6.27
C LEU A 57 3.62 2.66 -7.15
N HIS A 58 4.72 3.28 -6.70
CA HIS A 58 5.44 4.23 -7.52
C HIS A 58 6.15 3.55 -8.71
N ALA A 59 6.68 2.35 -8.51
CA ALA A 59 7.37 1.58 -9.54
C ALA A 59 6.40 0.89 -10.52
N TYR A 60 5.26 0.41 -10.02
CA TYR A 60 4.29 -0.42 -10.75
C TYR A 60 2.86 0.08 -10.50
N PRO A 61 2.52 1.30 -10.97
CA PRO A 61 1.26 1.95 -10.63
C PRO A 61 0.04 1.14 -11.07
N ASP A 62 0.04 0.64 -12.31
CA ASP A 62 -1.08 -0.10 -12.86
C ASP A 62 -1.38 -1.36 -12.05
N GLN A 63 -0.36 -2.17 -11.75
CA GLN A 63 -0.52 -3.43 -11.02
C GLN A 63 -1.02 -3.19 -9.60
N VAL A 64 -0.42 -2.23 -8.88
CA VAL A 64 -0.74 -2.01 -7.46
C VAL A 64 -2.09 -1.32 -7.29
N LEU A 65 -2.49 -0.45 -8.23
CA LEU A 65 -3.79 0.22 -8.20
C LEU A 65 -4.96 -0.76 -8.23
N TRP A 66 -4.92 -1.80 -9.08
CA TRP A 66 -5.92 -2.86 -9.10
C TRP A 66 -6.08 -3.56 -7.76
N HIS A 67 -4.97 -3.85 -7.08
CA HIS A 67 -5.01 -4.50 -5.78
C HIS A 67 -5.55 -3.57 -4.69
N LEU A 68 -5.18 -2.29 -4.70
CA LEU A 68 -5.63 -1.29 -3.73
C LEU A 68 -7.08 -0.85 -3.95
N ALA A 69 -7.62 -0.93 -5.18
CA ALA A 69 -8.99 -0.55 -5.53
C ALA A 69 -10.03 -1.22 -4.62
N THR A 70 -9.86 -2.52 -4.40
CA THR A 70 -10.75 -3.34 -3.57
C THR A 70 -10.80 -2.83 -2.12
N VAL A 71 -9.66 -2.41 -1.59
CA VAL A 71 -9.55 -2.00 -0.18
C VAL A 71 -9.90 -0.52 -0.01
N ALA A 72 -9.63 0.31 -1.01
CA ALA A 72 -10.05 1.70 -1.06
C ALA A 72 -11.58 1.87 -1.09
N ASN A 73 -12.31 0.84 -1.51
CA ASN A 73 -13.78 0.78 -1.52
C ASN A 73 -14.36 -0.15 -0.45
N SER A 74 -13.56 -0.58 0.52
CA SER A 74 -14.01 -1.45 1.61
C SER A 74 -15.07 -0.78 2.50
N ASN A 75 -16.04 -1.56 2.98
CA ASN A 75 -17.01 -1.16 4.00
C ASN A 75 -16.36 -0.93 5.38
N VAL A 76 -15.14 -1.45 5.60
CA VAL A 76 -14.39 -1.24 6.84
C VAL A 76 -13.66 0.11 6.77
N PRO A 77 -14.04 1.13 7.58
CA PRO A 77 -13.53 2.48 7.44
C PRO A 77 -12.01 2.59 7.59
N GLN A 78 -11.42 1.82 8.51
CA GLN A 78 -9.97 1.80 8.72
C GLN A 78 -9.21 1.30 7.49
N ARG A 79 -9.73 0.26 6.82
CA ARG A 79 -9.12 -0.31 5.61
C ARG A 79 -9.18 0.67 4.45
N ARG A 80 -10.37 1.26 4.25
CA ARG A 80 -10.59 2.32 3.27
C ARG A 80 -9.64 3.49 3.48
N LYS A 81 -9.53 3.99 4.71
CA LYS A 81 -8.61 5.08 5.07
C LYS A 81 -7.15 4.70 4.79
N GLY A 82 -6.72 3.53 5.24
CA GLY A 82 -5.34 3.06 5.04
C GLY A 82 -4.94 2.94 3.57
N ALA A 83 -5.83 2.41 2.72
CA ALA A 83 -5.60 2.32 1.28
C ALA A 83 -5.55 3.70 0.61
N LYS A 84 -6.50 4.60 0.93
CA LYS A 84 -6.52 5.96 0.38
C LYS A 84 -5.27 6.76 0.78
N GLU A 85 -4.76 6.60 2.00
CA GLU A 85 -3.52 7.24 2.44
C GLU A 85 -2.30 6.80 1.60
N VAL A 86 -2.18 5.51 1.29
CA VAL A 86 -1.10 4.99 0.43
C VAL A 86 -1.20 5.55 -0.98
N ILE A 87 -2.41 5.53 -1.58
CA ILE A 87 -2.64 6.06 -2.93
C ILE A 87 -2.32 7.55 -2.98
N GLN A 88 -2.80 8.33 -2.01
CA GLN A 88 -2.53 9.77 -1.94
C GLN A 88 -1.04 10.08 -1.75
N ALA A 89 -0.35 9.34 -0.88
CA ALA A 89 1.09 9.51 -0.67
C ALA A 89 1.89 9.23 -1.95
N ALA A 90 1.53 8.19 -2.69
CA ALA A 90 2.16 7.88 -3.98
C ALA A 90 1.84 8.94 -5.05
N ARG A 91 0.57 9.35 -5.15
CA ARG A 91 0.12 10.38 -6.11
C ARG A 91 0.83 11.73 -5.90
N LYS A 92 1.04 12.15 -4.65
CA LYS A 92 1.76 13.40 -4.32
C LYS A 92 3.20 13.42 -4.83
N ARG A 93 3.84 12.26 -4.95
CA ARG A 93 5.23 12.10 -5.41
C ARG A 93 5.32 11.66 -6.88
N ALA A 94 4.20 11.52 -7.55
CA ALA A 94 4.14 11.03 -8.92
C ALA A 94 4.42 12.15 -9.94
N SER A 95 4.93 11.76 -11.11
CA SER A 95 4.98 12.63 -12.29
C SER A 95 3.56 12.99 -12.76
N GLU A 96 3.44 14.02 -13.58
CA GLU A 96 2.14 14.47 -14.08
C GLU A 96 1.36 13.36 -14.81
N ASP A 97 2.03 12.59 -15.67
CA ASP A 97 1.39 11.48 -16.39
C ASP A 97 0.89 10.38 -15.43
N LYS A 98 1.68 10.05 -14.41
CA LYS A 98 1.24 9.09 -13.38
C LYS A 98 0.07 9.66 -12.57
N ARG A 99 0.02 10.96 -12.26
CA ARG A 99 -1.13 11.59 -11.57
C ARG A 99 -2.41 11.50 -12.39
N LYS A 100 -2.32 11.66 -13.72
CA LYS A 100 -3.45 11.44 -14.63
C LYS A 100 -3.93 10.00 -14.55
N LEU A 101 -3.02 9.03 -14.59
CA LEU A 101 -3.34 7.61 -14.40
C LEU A 101 -4.09 7.36 -13.08
N PHE A 102 -3.62 7.88 -11.94
CA PHE A 102 -4.33 7.75 -10.65
C PHE A 102 -5.78 8.25 -10.74
N SER A 103 -6.00 9.41 -11.36
CA SER A 103 -7.34 9.99 -11.51
C SER A 103 -8.23 9.24 -12.49
N GLN A 104 -7.68 8.76 -13.61
CA GLN A 104 -8.41 7.94 -14.57
C GLN A 104 -8.82 6.60 -13.95
N PHE A 105 -7.91 6.00 -13.19
CA PHE A 105 -8.15 4.74 -12.49
C PHE A 105 -9.25 4.87 -11.43
N GLU A 106 -9.25 5.95 -10.64
CA GLU A 106 -10.31 6.23 -9.66
C GLU A 106 -11.69 6.31 -10.34
N ARG A 107 -11.80 7.05 -11.45
CA ARG A 107 -13.03 7.12 -12.25
C ARG A 107 -13.46 5.77 -12.81
N LEU A 108 -12.52 5.00 -13.36
CA LEU A 108 -12.79 3.67 -13.90
C LEU A 108 -13.40 2.75 -12.83
N ILE A 109 -12.82 2.73 -11.63
CA ILE A 109 -13.31 1.91 -10.53
C ILE A 109 -14.71 2.33 -10.08
N ASP A 110 -14.99 3.64 -10.03
CA ASP A 110 -16.32 4.14 -9.69
C ASP A 110 -17.38 3.66 -10.70
N GLU A 111 -17.09 3.74 -12.01
CA GLU A 111 -18.00 3.24 -13.04
C GLU A 111 -18.16 1.71 -12.99
N LEU A 112 -17.08 0.95 -12.79
CA LEU A 112 -17.15 -0.51 -12.64
C LEU A 112 -18.02 -0.92 -11.44
N ILE A 113 -17.93 -0.21 -10.32
CA ILE A 113 -18.79 -0.46 -9.15
C ILE A 113 -20.25 -0.16 -9.48
N ARG A 114 -20.53 0.95 -10.18
CA ARG A 114 -21.90 1.30 -10.60
C ARG A 114 -22.52 0.26 -11.52
N LEU A 115 -21.74 -0.34 -12.43
CA LEU A 115 -22.23 -1.40 -13.32
C LEU A 115 -22.63 -2.68 -12.58
N CYS A 116 -22.10 -2.92 -11.38
CA CYS A 116 -22.43 -4.09 -10.57
C CYS A 116 -23.58 -3.83 -9.57
N HIS A 117 -24.13 -2.62 -9.53
CA HIS A 117 -25.31 -2.26 -8.75
C HIS A 117 -26.54 -2.17 -9.65
#